data_AF-A0A852C578-F1
#
_entry.id   AF-A0A852C578-F1
#
_cell.length_a   1.000
_cell.length_b   1.000
_cell.length_c   1.000
_cell.angle_alpha   90.00
_cell.angle_beta   90.00
_cell.angle_gamma   90.00
#
_symmetry.space_group_name_H-M   'P 1'
#
loop_
_entity.id
_entity.type
_entity.pdbx_description
1 polymer ?
#
loop_
_entity_poly.entity_id
_entity_poly.type
_entity_poly.pdbx_seq_one_letter_code
_entity_poly.pdbx_strand_id
1 'polypeptide(L)'
;AQTDVSFISLQFVDQMIYFSFVWVLKEPEMTFHSLQIALGVLGGLAVLWSLLKTTCWKRRIGSSVIDLQTVLKFLLFYAGDLANVFFLITVGTGIYWLVFFKAQQFVSVLLPLPSQEEDFVTYIACAFSLKALQFLHLLVSQLTVDIFFIDWERPKGKVLKAVEGEGVVKSAAAPVSIWRTYFIANEWNEIQTVRKINPLFQVIAVLFFLEVVGFSNLALMDSSSSLTRSSESYIAPWSRTLRFGVSAALWLAIAFLQVLFFSVFYERFVEDKISQFVDLCCMSNISVFLLSHSCFGYYIHGRSVHGHADTNMEEMNLNLKREAENLCSQRGLVPNTECQTFQISLSRKMRLHYDRIHETLTRKRGPARLVDSSANTFEQSTRAYNTMNKFLGSFIDHVHKEMDYIVKDKLLLERILGMELMEPLEKSIFYNDEGQSFSDVLYYGNESTLLIFDILFFSVVDLASQSFVLAAIVTYLQQEVFRFIRNTLGQKNLASKTLVDQRFLI
;
A
#
# COMPACT_ATOMS: atom_id res chain seq x y z
N ALA A 1 -23.41 -12.74 -67.84
CA ALA A 1 -23.93 -11.35 -67.82
C ALA A 1 -22.75 -10.42 -68.06
N GLN A 2 -22.70 -9.82 -69.25
CA GLN A 2 -21.77 -8.74 -69.61
C GLN A 2 -22.21 -7.48 -68.85
N THR A 3 -21.30 -6.83 -68.16
CA THR A 3 -21.52 -5.48 -67.60
C THR A 3 -20.61 -4.51 -68.34
N ASP A 4 -21.25 -3.67 -69.15
CA ASP A 4 -20.65 -2.52 -69.81
C ASP A 4 -20.13 -1.52 -68.77
N VAL A 5 -18.91 -1.04 -68.97
CA VAL A 5 -18.34 0.10 -68.22
C VAL A 5 -18.25 1.26 -69.19
N SER A 6 -19.07 2.29 -68.96
CA SER A 6 -19.00 3.57 -69.65
C SER A 6 -17.86 4.41 -69.05
N PHE A 7 -16.88 4.79 -69.88
CA PHE A 7 -15.85 5.75 -69.50
C PHE A 7 -16.40 7.17 -69.66
N ILE A 8 -16.57 7.87 -68.54
CA ILE A 8 -16.72 9.33 -68.50
C ILE A 8 -15.31 9.92 -68.37
N SER A 9 -14.88 10.69 -69.37
CA SER A 9 -13.63 11.44 -69.31
C SER A 9 -13.74 12.56 -68.28
N LEU A 10 -13.08 12.42 -67.14
CA LEU A 10 -12.88 13.50 -66.16
C LEU A 10 -11.52 14.14 -66.40
N GLN A 11 -11.52 15.45 -66.65
CA GLN A 11 -10.32 16.29 -66.60
C GLN A 11 -9.68 16.16 -65.22
N PHE A 12 -8.41 15.75 -65.18
CA PHE A 12 -7.61 15.74 -63.96
C PHE A 12 -7.29 17.18 -63.55
N VAL A 13 -7.93 17.64 -62.48
CA VAL A 13 -7.34 18.62 -61.56
C VAL A 13 -6.59 17.78 -60.53
N ASP A 14 -5.32 18.10 -60.26
CA ASP A 14 -4.49 17.47 -59.21
C ASP A 14 -5.13 17.71 -57.82
N GLN A 15 -6.16 16.95 -57.50
CA GLN A 15 -6.68 16.77 -56.16
C GLN A 15 -6.26 15.37 -55.71
N MET A 16 -5.43 15.29 -54.67
CA MET A 16 -5.15 14.06 -53.95
C MET A 16 -6.45 13.53 -53.36
N ILE A 17 -7.05 12.52 -53.99
CA ILE A 17 -8.21 11.81 -53.45
C ILE A 17 -7.69 10.71 -52.52
N TYR A 18 -7.87 10.89 -51.22
CA TYR A 18 -7.57 9.88 -50.22
C TYR A 18 -8.72 8.88 -50.14
N PHE A 19 -8.46 7.61 -50.50
CA PHE A 19 -9.38 6.50 -50.27
C PHE A 19 -8.95 5.72 -49.03
N SER A 20 -9.87 5.43 -48.11
CA SER A 20 -9.65 4.51 -47.00
C SER A 20 -10.41 3.21 -47.26
N PHE A 21 -9.70 2.08 -47.23
CA PHE A 21 -10.29 0.75 -47.34
C PHE A 21 -10.30 0.10 -45.95
N VAL A 22 -11.48 -0.25 -45.45
CA VAL A 22 -11.63 -1.04 -44.22
C VAL A 22 -11.70 -2.50 -44.62
N TRP A 23 -10.63 -3.24 -44.36
CA TRP A 23 -10.61 -4.69 -44.54
C TRP A 23 -11.18 -5.35 -43.29
N VAL A 24 -12.08 -6.32 -43.48
CA VAL A 24 -12.61 -7.16 -42.40
C VAL A 24 -12.22 -8.60 -42.71
N LEU A 25 -11.23 -9.14 -41.99
CA LEU A 25 -10.98 -10.58 -41.99
C LEU A 25 -12.11 -11.27 -41.21
N LYS A 26 -12.44 -12.51 -41.59
CA LYS A 26 -13.44 -13.34 -40.90
C LYS A 26 -12.85 -14.06 -39.66
N GLU A 27 -11.53 -13.97 -39.46
CA GLU A 27 -10.79 -14.60 -38.35
C GLU A 27 -10.61 -13.79 -37.02
N PRO A 28 -11.07 -12.53 -36.82
CA PRO A 28 -10.90 -11.82 -35.55
C PRO A 28 -11.71 -12.43 -34.40
N GLU A 29 -12.57 -13.42 -34.67
CA GLU A 29 -13.30 -14.18 -33.65
C GLU A 29 -12.37 -15.03 -32.77
N MET A 30 -11.24 -15.56 -33.30
CA MET A 30 -10.37 -16.45 -32.51
C MET A 30 -9.66 -15.71 -31.37
N THR A 31 -9.23 -14.47 -31.58
CA THR A 31 -8.55 -13.66 -30.56
C THR A 31 -9.52 -13.31 -29.44
N PHE A 32 -10.72 -12.84 -29.76
CA PHE A 32 -11.74 -12.52 -28.76
C PHE A 32 -12.26 -13.75 -28.01
N HIS A 33 -12.42 -14.88 -28.69
CA HIS A 33 -12.77 -16.13 -28.04
C HIS A 33 -11.69 -16.58 -27.03
N SER A 34 -10.41 -16.43 -27.40
CA SER A 34 -9.28 -16.73 -26.51
C SER A 34 -9.26 -15.81 -25.27
N LEU A 35 -9.65 -14.54 -25.41
CA LEU A 35 -9.78 -13.61 -24.29
C LEU A 35 -10.89 -14.03 -23.32
N GLN A 36 -12.04 -14.48 -23.84
CA GLN A 36 -13.13 -14.97 -22.99
C GLN A 36 -12.74 -16.22 -22.21
N ILE A 37 -11.99 -17.15 -22.83
CA ILE A 37 -11.44 -18.33 -22.16
C ILE A 37 -10.46 -17.90 -21.06
N ALA A 38 -9.52 -16.99 -21.37
CA ALA A 38 -8.55 -16.49 -20.39
C ALA A 38 -9.25 -15.82 -19.20
N LEU A 39 -10.29 -15.03 -19.44
CA LEU A 39 -11.11 -14.40 -18.40
C LEU A 39 -11.81 -15.43 -17.52
N GLY A 40 -12.39 -16.48 -18.11
CA GLY A 40 -13.02 -17.57 -17.36
C GLY A 40 -12.04 -18.33 -16.46
N VAL A 41 -10.87 -18.69 -17.00
CA VAL A 41 -9.83 -19.45 -16.27
C VAL A 41 -9.22 -18.60 -15.15
N LEU A 42 -8.76 -17.38 -15.47
CA LEU A 42 -8.15 -16.49 -14.48
C LEU A 42 -9.18 -15.99 -13.46
N GLY A 43 -10.43 -15.78 -13.86
CA GLY A 43 -11.53 -15.47 -12.96
C GLY A 43 -11.80 -16.60 -11.96
N GLY A 44 -11.78 -17.86 -12.41
CA GLY A 44 -11.88 -19.01 -11.52
C GLY A 44 -10.72 -19.10 -10.51
N LEU A 45 -9.49 -18.83 -10.95
CA LEU A 45 -8.33 -18.76 -10.06
C LEU A 45 -8.44 -17.59 -9.06
N ALA A 46 -8.99 -16.45 -9.48
CA ALA A 46 -9.26 -15.31 -8.59
C ALA A 46 -10.26 -15.66 -7.49
N VAL A 47 -11.29 -16.48 -7.76
CA VAL A 47 -12.21 -16.99 -6.73
C VAL A 47 -11.45 -17.84 -5.70
N LEU A 48 -10.61 -18.78 -6.15
CA LEU A 48 -9.82 -19.61 -5.23
C LEU A 48 -8.85 -18.76 -4.39
N TRP A 49 -8.19 -17.79 -5.01
CA TRP A 49 -7.26 -16.89 -4.33
C TRP A 49 -7.95 -16.00 -3.28
N SER A 50 -9.11 -15.44 -3.63
CA SER A 50 -9.91 -14.64 -2.70
C SER A 50 -10.49 -15.45 -1.54
N LEU A 51 -10.85 -16.72 -1.76
CA LEU A 51 -11.22 -17.66 -0.69
C LEU A 51 -10.05 -17.86 0.28
N LEU A 52 -8.85 -18.15 -0.23
CA LEU A 52 -7.64 -18.32 0.60
C LEU A 52 -7.33 -17.07 1.44
N LYS A 53 -7.38 -15.87 0.83
CA LYS A 53 -7.23 -14.60 1.56
C LYS A 53 -8.29 -14.40 2.63
N THR A 54 -9.54 -14.79 2.35
CA THR A 54 -10.64 -14.68 3.33
C THR A 54 -10.41 -15.62 4.51
N THR A 55 -10.02 -16.86 4.26
CA THR A 55 -9.67 -17.82 5.32
C THR A 55 -8.53 -17.28 6.19
N CYS A 56 -7.49 -16.73 5.57
CA CYS A 56 -6.36 -16.15 6.32
C CYS A 56 -6.76 -14.92 7.13
N TRP A 57 -7.54 -14.02 6.54
CA TRP A 57 -8.10 -12.88 7.28
C TRP A 57 -8.96 -13.33 8.47
N LYS A 58 -9.75 -14.39 8.29
CA LYS A 58 -10.60 -14.93 9.36
C LYS A 58 -9.76 -15.49 10.53
N ARG A 59 -8.65 -16.17 10.21
CA ARG A 59 -7.64 -16.59 11.20
C ARG A 59 -7.04 -15.39 11.94
N ARG A 60 -6.67 -14.33 11.21
CA ARG A 60 -6.11 -13.09 11.78
C ARG A 60 -7.08 -12.34 12.69
N ILE A 61 -8.39 -12.55 12.56
CA ILE A 61 -9.39 -12.03 13.49
C ILE A 61 -9.50 -12.90 14.76
N GLY A 62 -9.18 -14.20 14.68
CA GLY A 62 -9.34 -15.14 15.80
C GLY A 62 -10.80 -15.56 16.05
N SER A 63 -11.65 -15.50 15.02
CA SER A 63 -13.04 -15.97 15.07
C SER A 63 -13.23 -17.11 14.07
N SER A 64 -13.84 -18.21 14.50
CA SER A 64 -14.15 -19.37 13.65
C SER A 64 -15.53 -19.31 13.00
N VAL A 65 -16.37 -18.34 13.37
CA VAL A 65 -17.77 -18.26 12.90
C VAL A 65 -17.86 -17.54 11.57
N ILE A 66 -18.41 -18.19 10.54
CA ILE A 66 -18.71 -17.54 9.26
C ILE A 66 -19.95 -16.66 9.43
N ASP A 67 -19.75 -15.35 9.42
CA ASP A 67 -20.77 -14.32 9.55
C ASP A 67 -20.96 -13.56 8.22
N LEU A 68 -21.99 -12.70 8.16
CA LEU A 68 -22.22 -11.82 7.00
C LEU A 68 -21.00 -10.93 6.72
N GLN A 69 -20.25 -10.55 7.76
CA GLN A 69 -19.01 -9.78 7.62
C GLN A 69 -17.93 -10.55 6.83
N THR A 70 -17.83 -11.86 7.03
CA THR A 70 -16.91 -12.74 6.29
C THR A 70 -17.29 -12.81 4.82
N VAL A 71 -18.59 -12.92 4.52
CA VAL A 71 -19.09 -12.90 3.13
C VAL A 71 -18.79 -11.56 2.48
N LEU A 72 -19.06 -10.44 3.16
CA LEU A 72 -18.74 -9.11 2.65
C LEU A 72 -17.24 -8.94 2.41
N LYS A 73 -16.40 -9.42 3.32
CA LYS A 73 -14.94 -9.35 3.18
C LYS A 73 -14.45 -10.18 1.98
N PHE A 74 -15.02 -11.37 1.79
CA PHE A 74 -14.75 -12.19 0.61
C PHE A 74 -15.09 -11.44 -0.68
N LEU A 75 -16.26 -10.81 -0.77
CA LEU A 75 -16.65 -10.04 -1.94
C LEU A 75 -15.69 -8.87 -2.22
N LEU A 76 -15.20 -8.18 -1.19
CA LEU A 76 -14.23 -7.10 -1.33
C LEU A 76 -12.85 -7.60 -1.79
N PHE A 77 -12.40 -8.76 -1.29
CA PHE A 77 -11.15 -9.38 -1.75
C PHE A 77 -11.28 -9.91 -3.18
N TYR A 78 -12.41 -10.53 -3.50
CA TYR A 78 -12.71 -11.03 -4.84
C TYR A 78 -12.79 -9.90 -5.86
N ALA A 79 -13.43 -8.78 -5.53
CA ALA A 79 -13.46 -7.60 -6.40
C ALA A 79 -12.04 -7.15 -6.77
N GLY A 80 -11.13 -7.09 -5.80
CA GLY A 80 -9.72 -6.74 -6.06
C GLY A 80 -8.97 -7.72 -6.96
N ASP A 81 -9.15 -9.02 -6.73
CA ASP A 81 -8.49 -10.05 -7.57
C ASP A 81 -9.06 -10.06 -8.99
N LEU A 82 -10.38 -9.93 -9.11
CA LEU A 82 -11.05 -9.84 -10.40
C LEU A 82 -10.63 -8.57 -11.16
N ALA A 83 -10.44 -7.45 -10.46
CA ALA A 83 -9.89 -6.23 -11.07
C ALA A 83 -8.48 -6.46 -11.64
N ASN A 84 -7.62 -7.18 -10.91
CA ASN A 84 -6.28 -7.53 -11.39
C ASN A 84 -6.33 -8.44 -12.61
N VAL A 85 -7.28 -9.39 -12.65
CA VAL A 85 -7.51 -10.25 -13.82
C VAL A 85 -7.95 -9.43 -15.03
N PHE A 86 -8.96 -8.57 -14.89
CA PHE A 86 -9.39 -7.71 -15.98
C PHE A 86 -8.24 -6.81 -16.46
N PHE A 87 -7.48 -6.20 -15.54
CA PHE A 87 -6.33 -5.39 -15.87
C PHE A 87 -5.26 -6.17 -16.64
N LEU A 88 -4.89 -7.36 -16.19
CA LEU A 88 -3.89 -8.19 -16.85
C LEU A 88 -4.32 -8.55 -18.28
N ILE A 89 -5.59 -8.93 -18.45
CA ILE A 89 -6.14 -9.29 -19.76
C ILE A 89 -6.19 -8.07 -20.67
N THR A 90 -6.71 -6.93 -20.20
CA THR A 90 -6.82 -5.74 -21.05
C THR A 90 -5.46 -5.18 -21.43
N VAL A 91 -4.48 -5.19 -20.52
CA VAL A 91 -3.10 -4.80 -20.82
C VAL A 91 -2.44 -5.76 -21.80
N GLY A 92 -2.55 -7.07 -21.57
CA GLY A 92 -1.99 -8.07 -22.49
C GLY A 92 -2.59 -7.96 -23.90
N THR A 93 -3.90 -7.72 -23.98
CA THR A 93 -4.63 -7.42 -25.22
C THR A 93 -4.11 -6.14 -25.86
N GLY A 94 -4.09 -5.02 -25.13
CA GLY A 94 -3.62 -3.73 -25.65
C GLY A 94 -2.20 -3.79 -26.19
N ILE A 95 -1.28 -4.47 -25.49
CA ILE A 95 0.11 -4.67 -25.92
C ILE A 95 0.18 -5.62 -27.12
N TYR A 96 -0.61 -6.71 -27.15
CA TYR A 96 -0.68 -7.61 -28.31
C TYR A 96 -1.04 -6.84 -29.58
N TRP A 97 -2.15 -6.08 -29.56
CA TRP A 97 -2.53 -5.30 -30.72
C TRP A 97 -1.51 -4.22 -31.03
N LEU A 98 -0.95 -3.54 -30.03
CA LEU A 98 0.10 -2.54 -30.25
C LEU A 98 1.30 -3.13 -31.00
N VAL A 99 1.83 -4.27 -30.56
CA VAL A 99 3.02 -4.89 -31.15
C VAL A 99 2.70 -5.48 -32.52
N PHE A 100 1.70 -6.36 -32.62
CA PHE A 100 1.46 -7.10 -33.87
C PHE A 100 0.83 -6.24 -34.96
N PHE A 101 0.02 -5.23 -34.63
CA PHE A 101 -0.55 -4.33 -35.62
C PHE A 101 0.48 -3.31 -36.14
N LYS A 102 1.37 -2.80 -35.27
CA LYS A 102 2.36 -1.78 -35.68
C LYS A 102 3.65 -2.39 -36.25
N ALA A 103 4.03 -3.59 -35.85
CA ALA A 103 5.23 -4.27 -36.35
C ALA A 103 5.00 -5.08 -37.65
N GLN A 104 3.77 -5.09 -38.19
CA GLN A 104 3.46 -5.90 -39.37
C GLN A 104 4.12 -5.36 -40.65
N GLN A 105 4.80 -6.24 -41.38
CA GLN A 105 5.31 -5.97 -42.75
C GLN A 105 4.32 -6.42 -43.83
N PHE A 106 3.50 -7.42 -43.51
CA PHE A 106 2.40 -7.94 -44.33
C PHE A 106 1.14 -7.95 -43.49
N VAL A 107 -0.04 -7.77 -44.10
CA VAL A 107 -1.32 -7.70 -43.37
C VAL A 107 -1.63 -9.06 -42.75
N SER A 108 -1.33 -9.21 -41.46
CA SER A 108 -1.56 -10.44 -40.69
C SER A 108 -2.53 -10.25 -39.54
N VAL A 109 -2.60 -9.03 -38.98
CA VAL A 109 -3.49 -8.70 -37.84
C VAL A 109 -4.24 -7.42 -38.15
N LEU A 110 -5.56 -7.47 -37.99
CA LEU A 110 -6.43 -6.29 -38.09
C LEU A 110 -6.81 -5.78 -36.70
N LEU A 111 -7.17 -4.50 -36.66
CA LEU A 111 -7.76 -3.88 -35.48
C LEU A 111 -9.13 -4.48 -35.15
N PRO A 112 -9.53 -4.47 -33.87
CA PRO A 112 -10.82 -4.96 -33.44
C PRO A 112 -11.97 -4.18 -34.12
N LEU A 113 -13.09 -4.87 -34.31
CA LEU A 113 -14.34 -4.26 -34.79
C LEU A 113 -14.86 -3.24 -33.75
N PRO A 114 -15.68 -2.25 -34.14
CA PRO A 114 -16.22 -1.27 -33.20
C PRO A 114 -16.98 -1.88 -32.01
N SER A 115 -17.77 -2.93 -32.23
CA SER A 115 -18.47 -3.66 -31.15
C SER A 115 -17.49 -4.33 -30.17
N GLN A 116 -16.40 -4.88 -30.70
CA GLN A 116 -15.33 -5.50 -29.92
C GLN A 116 -14.51 -4.46 -29.13
N GLU A 117 -14.32 -3.25 -29.67
CA GLU A 117 -13.72 -2.14 -28.92
C GLU A 117 -14.64 -1.66 -27.78
N GLU A 118 -15.97 -1.68 -27.96
CA GLU A 118 -16.92 -1.35 -26.89
C GLU A 118 -16.87 -2.36 -25.73
N ASP A 119 -16.81 -3.66 -26.03
CA ASP A 119 -16.60 -4.71 -25.04
C ASP A 119 -15.27 -4.52 -24.29
N PHE A 120 -14.20 -4.19 -25.02
CA PHE A 120 -12.88 -3.93 -24.45
C PHE A 120 -12.89 -2.73 -23.47
N VAL A 121 -13.53 -1.62 -23.85
CA VAL A 121 -13.69 -0.45 -22.98
C VAL A 121 -14.52 -0.80 -21.75
N THR A 122 -15.54 -1.63 -21.90
CA THR A 122 -16.37 -2.11 -20.79
C THR A 122 -15.52 -2.91 -19.79
N TYR A 123 -14.62 -3.79 -20.25
CA TYR A 123 -13.71 -4.51 -19.36
C TYR A 123 -12.76 -3.58 -18.59
N ILE A 124 -12.26 -2.51 -19.22
CA ILE A 124 -11.44 -1.50 -18.54
C ILE A 124 -12.26 -0.77 -17.47
N ALA A 125 -13.50 -0.38 -17.78
CA ALA A 125 -14.39 0.28 -16.84
C ALA A 125 -14.75 -0.63 -15.64
N CYS A 126 -14.98 -1.93 -15.89
CA CYS A 126 -15.14 -2.94 -14.84
C CYS A 126 -13.88 -3.07 -13.98
N ALA A 127 -12.70 -3.17 -14.60
CA ALA A 127 -11.42 -3.23 -13.91
C ALA A 127 -11.24 -2.03 -12.97
N PHE A 128 -11.47 -0.82 -13.48
CA PHE A 128 -11.39 0.42 -12.70
C PHE A 128 -12.36 0.41 -11.53
N SER A 129 -13.63 0.09 -11.78
CA SER A 129 -14.68 0.13 -10.74
C SER A 129 -14.38 -0.84 -9.59
N LEU A 130 -13.96 -2.07 -9.92
CA LEU A 130 -13.58 -3.08 -8.94
C LEU A 130 -12.27 -2.71 -8.23
N LYS A 131 -11.30 -2.12 -8.95
CA LYS A 131 -10.04 -1.67 -8.35
C LYS A 131 -10.24 -0.50 -7.39
N ALA A 132 -11.12 0.44 -7.73
CA ALA A 132 -11.52 1.53 -6.87
C ALA A 132 -12.13 1.01 -5.56
N LEU A 133 -13.00 0.01 -5.64
CA LEU A 133 -13.56 -0.65 -4.46
C LEU A 133 -12.47 -1.31 -3.59
N GLN A 134 -11.52 -2.02 -4.21
CA GLN A 134 -10.38 -2.61 -3.50
C GLN A 134 -9.51 -1.54 -2.83
N PHE A 135 -9.21 -0.45 -3.55
CA PHE A 135 -8.38 0.64 -3.04
C PHE A 135 -9.05 1.36 -1.86
N LEU A 136 -10.36 1.65 -1.95
CA LEU A 136 -11.12 2.23 -0.84
C LEU A 136 -11.12 1.31 0.38
N HIS A 137 -11.30 -0.01 0.17
CA HIS A 137 -11.23 -0.99 1.24
C HIS A 137 -9.83 -1.05 1.88
N LEU A 138 -8.75 -0.99 1.08
CA LEU A 138 -7.38 -0.88 1.58
C LEU A 138 -7.19 0.39 2.41
N LEU A 139 -7.63 1.55 1.90
CA LEU A 139 -7.52 2.84 2.57
C LEU A 139 -8.21 2.81 3.93
N VAL A 140 -9.45 2.30 4.00
CA VAL A 140 -10.17 2.14 5.26
C VAL A 140 -9.41 1.23 6.21
N SER A 141 -8.91 0.08 5.74
CA SER A 141 -8.14 -0.86 6.57
C SER A 141 -6.89 -0.22 7.16
N GLN A 142 -6.16 0.59 6.39
CA GLN A 142 -4.97 1.31 6.87
C GLN A 142 -5.30 2.42 7.87
N LEU A 143 -6.44 3.09 7.70
CA LEU A 143 -6.90 4.15 8.60
C LEU A 143 -7.43 3.61 9.93
N THR A 144 -7.75 2.32 10.01
CA THR A 144 -8.28 1.67 11.22
C THR A 144 -7.22 0.89 12.02
N VAL A 145 -5.94 0.94 11.63
CA VAL A 145 -4.89 0.20 12.35
C VAL A 145 -4.72 0.75 13.76
N ASP A 146 -4.65 -0.16 14.73
CA ASP A 146 -4.31 0.19 16.10
C ASP A 146 -2.79 0.24 16.25
N ILE A 147 -2.28 1.37 16.72
CA ILE A 147 -0.85 1.59 16.98
C ILE A 147 -0.66 1.97 18.44
N PHE A 148 0.32 1.33 19.08
CA PHE A 148 0.73 1.63 20.45
C PHE A 148 2.25 1.70 20.54
N PHE A 149 2.75 2.77 21.17
CA PHE A 149 4.18 2.94 21.46
C PHE A 149 4.47 2.47 22.88
N ILE A 150 5.41 1.53 23.01
CA ILE A 150 5.89 1.00 24.28
C ILE A 150 7.18 1.73 24.63
N ASP A 151 7.14 2.53 25.70
CA ASP A 151 8.32 3.24 26.20
C ASP A 151 9.02 2.41 27.27
N TRP A 152 10.27 2.04 26.99
CA TRP A 152 11.10 1.21 27.87
C TRP A 152 11.92 2.03 28.87
N GLU A 153 11.90 3.36 28.78
CA GLU A 153 12.69 4.21 29.67
C GLU A 153 12.17 4.15 31.10
N ARG A 154 13.14 4.09 32.03
CA ARG A 154 12.85 4.00 33.46
C ARG A 154 13.09 5.34 34.13
N PRO A 155 12.30 5.69 35.16
CA PRO A 155 12.48 6.95 35.88
C PRO A 155 13.87 7.01 36.53
N LYS A 156 14.67 8.01 36.16
CA LYS A 156 16.03 8.22 36.71
C LYS A 156 15.95 9.03 38.00
N GLY A 157 16.12 8.34 39.13
CA GLY A 157 16.20 8.96 40.46
C GLY A 157 14.84 9.20 41.14
N LYS A 158 14.90 9.81 42.33
CA LYS A 158 13.71 10.14 43.12
C LYS A 158 13.64 11.66 43.32
N VAL A 159 12.48 12.24 43.02
CA VAL A 159 12.18 13.64 43.30
C VAL A 159 11.47 13.70 44.66
N LEU A 160 11.93 14.59 45.52
CA LEU A 160 11.26 14.88 46.78
C LEU A 160 10.05 15.76 46.49
N LYS A 161 8.84 15.21 46.62
CA LYS A 161 7.61 16.01 46.57
C LYS A 161 7.33 16.52 47.99
N ALA A 162 7.52 17.81 48.21
CA ALA A 162 6.99 18.46 49.40
C ALA A 162 5.47 18.53 49.24
N VAL A 163 4.73 17.80 50.08
CA VAL A 163 3.28 17.96 50.20
C VAL A 163 3.08 19.10 51.20
N GLU A 164 2.52 20.22 50.75
CA GLU A 164 2.10 21.29 51.67
C GLU A 164 1.02 20.71 52.60
N GLY A 165 1.31 20.66 53.91
CA GLY A 165 0.31 20.38 54.96
C GLY A 165 0.61 19.20 55.89
N GLU A 166 1.45 18.24 55.51
CA GLU A 166 1.86 17.15 56.40
C GLU A 166 3.35 16.89 56.18
N GLY A 167 4.17 16.99 57.24
CA GLY A 167 5.64 16.87 57.22
C GLY A 167 6.19 15.49 56.79
N VAL A 168 5.46 14.73 55.98
CA VAL A 168 5.84 13.45 55.41
C VAL A 168 6.41 13.70 54.01
N VAL A 169 7.73 13.73 53.91
CA VAL A 169 8.44 13.80 52.62
C VAL A 169 8.26 12.46 51.89
N LYS A 170 7.32 12.40 50.94
CA LYS A 170 7.16 11.23 50.06
C LYS A 170 8.13 11.35 48.89
N SER A 171 9.07 10.41 48.82
CA SER A 171 10.01 10.26 47.71
C SER A 171 9.29 9.62 46.53
N ALA A 172 9.02 10.38 45.47
CA ALA A 172 8.39 9.89 44.25
C ALA A 172 9.44 9.66 43.16
N ALA A 173 9.25 8.67 42.29
CA ALA A 173 10.15 8.47 41.15
C ALA A 173 10.09 9.69 40.21
N ALA A 174 11.23 10.09 39.63
CA ALA A 174 11.28 11.18 38.66
C ALA A 174 10.40 10.87 37.43
N PRO A 175 9.70 11.85 36.83
CA PRO A 175 8.94 11.60 35.61
C PRO A 175 9.86 11.26 34.43
N VAL A 176 9.40 10.37 33.56
CA VAL A 176 10.07 10.03 32.30
C VAL A 176 9.70 11.04 31.22
N SER A 177 10.66 11.40 30.36
CA SER A 177 10.43 12.32 29.24
C SER A 177 9.55 11.69 28.17
N ILE A 178 8.53 12.43 27.69
CA ILE A 178 7.63 11.99 26.61
C ILE A 178 8.17 12.31 25.20
N TRP A 179 9.22 13.13 25.09
CA TRP A 179 9.69 13.66 23.80
C TRP A 179 10.11 12.57 22.81
N ARG A 180 10.69 11.46 23.29
CA ARG A 180 11.04 10.31 22.45
C ARG A 180 9.80 9.73 21.75
N THR A 181 8.68 9.62 22.48
CA THR A 181 7.41 9.14 21.92
C THR A 181 6.85 10.10 20.88
N TYR A 182 6.94 11.41 21.11
CA TYR A 182 6.54 12.41 20.10
C TYR A 182 7.40 12.35 18.85
N PHE A 183 8.71 12.17 19.03
CA PHE A 183 9.63 12.04 17.92
C PHE A 183 9.31 10.80 17.06
N ILE A 184 9.18 9.63 17.67
CA ILE A 184 8.78 8.40 16.94
C ILE A 184 7.39 8.53 16.30
N ALA A 185 6.44 9.20 16.97
CA ALA A 185 5.12 9.45 16.40
C ALA A 185 5.19 10.35 15.16
N ASN A 186 6.05 11.37 15.17
CA ASN A 186 6.26 12.26 14.03
C ASN A 186 6.87 11.53 12.84
N GLU A 187 7.92 10.74 13.07
CA GLU A 187 8.56 9.95 12.02
C GLU A 187 7.61 8.88 11.46
N TRP A 188 6.80 8.27 12.32
CA TRP A 188 5.72 7.39 11.86
C TRP A 188 4.70 8.13 10.98
N ASN A 189 4.38 9.40 11.29
CA ASN A 189 3.47 10.23 10.50
C ASN A 189 4.06 10.52 9.10
N GLU A 190 5.36 10.81 9.02
CA GLU A 190 6.03 11.08 7.75
C GLU A 190 6.00 9.87 6.81
N ILE A 191 6.31 8.66 7.33
CA ILE A 191 6.40 7.46 6.48
C ILE A 191 5.04 6.94 5.99
N GLN A 192 3.91 7.42 6.51
CA GLN A 192 2.58 6.85 6.19
C GLN A 192 2.21 6.90 4.71
N THR A 193 2.64 7.96 4.04
CA THR A 193 2.28 8.22 2.64
C THR A 193 3.45 8.06 1.67
N VAL A 194 4.61 7.60 2.17
CA VAL A 194 5.78 7.30 1.34
C VAL A 194 5.43 6.14 0.40
N ARG A 195 5.69 6.35 -0.89
CA ARG A 195 5.53 5.36 -1.97
C ARG A 195 6.90 4.89 -2.44
N LYS A 196 6.96 3.70 -3.04
CA LYS A 196 8.21 3.15 -3.59
C LYS A 196 8.66 3.86 -4.86
N ILE A 197 7.70 4.41 -5.61
CA ILE A 197 7.95 5.21 -6.80
C ILE A 197 7.56 6.66 -6.54
N ASN A 198 8.12 7.59 -7.31
CA ASN A 198 7.72 8.99 -7.26
C ASN A 198 6.49 9.23 -8.15
N PRO A 199 5.30 9.55 -7.59
CA PRO A 199 4.07 9.68 -8.38
C PRO A 199 4.08 10.85 -9.36
N LEU A 200 4.68 11.98 -8.96
CA LEU A 200 4.80 13.16 -9.80
C LEU A 200 5.70 12.87 -11.01
N PHE A 201 6.87 12.28 -10.77
CA PHE A 201 7.78 11.89 -11.84
C PHE A 201 7.14 10.86 -12.77
N GLN A 202 6.39 9.90 -12.23
CA GLN A 202 5.66 8.90 -13.01
C GLN A 202 4.70 9.55 -14.02
N VAL A 203 3.85 10.48 -13.56
CA VAL A 203 2.87 11.16 -14.43
C VAL A 203 3.58 12.03 -15.48
N ILE A 204 4.59 12.82 -15.07
CA ILE A 204 5.34 13.69 -15.99
C ILE A 204 6.09 12.87 -17.04
N ALA A 205 6.75 11.78 -16.64
CA ALA A 205 7.50 10.93 -17.55
C ALA A 205 6.56 10.25 -18.56
N VAL A 206 5.42 9.73 -18.12
CA VAL A 206 4.42 9.16 -19.03
C VAL A 206 3.93 10.21 -20.04
N LEU A 207 3.59 11.41 -19.58
CA LEU A 207 3.12 12.49 -20.45
C LEU A 207 4.20 12.94 -21.44
N PHE A 208 5.45 13.01 -20.99
CA PHE A 208 6.60 13.33 -21.85
C PHE A 208 6.75 12.33 -22.99
N PHE A 209 6.72 11.02 -22.72
CA PHE A 209 6.83 10.02 -23.78
C PHE A 209 5.61 10.01 -24.71
N LEU A 210 4.40 10.17 -24.17
CA LEU A 210 3.17 10.21 -24.96
C LEU A 210 3.13 11.41 -25.91
N GLU A 211 3.31 12.62 -25.40
CA GLU A 211 3.06 13.86 -26.16
C GLU A 211 4.33 14.48 -26.74
N VAL A 212 5.44 14.51 -25.99
CA VAL A 212 6.67 15.18 -26.45
C VAL A 212 7.48 14.30 -27.38
N VAL A 213 7.67 13.02 -27.02
CA VAL A 213 8.35 12.05 -27.90
C VAL A 213 7.43 11.59 -29.04
N GLY A 214 6.11 11.74 -28.88
CA GLY A 214 5.12 11.43 -29.92
C GLY A 214 4.69 9.97 -29.94
N PHE A 215 4.80 9.23 -28.83
CA PHE A 215 4.29 7.86 -28.74
C PHE A 215 2.77 7.79 -28.89
N SER A 216 2.06 8.92 -28.68
CA SER A 216 0.65 9.06 -29.05
C SER A 216 0.43 8.62 -30.50
N ASN A 217 1.30 8.95 -31.45
CA ASN A 217 1.12 8.55 -32.86
C ASN A 217 1.05 7.02 -33.09
N LEU A 218 1.50 6.19 -32.14
CA LEU A 218 1.34 4.74 -32.17
C LEU A 218 -0.09 4.26 -31.87
N ALA A 219 -0.98 5.14 -31.43
CA ALA A 219 -2.38 4.82 -31.20
C ALA A 219 -3.32 5.14 -32.39
N LEU A 220 -2.76 5.66 -33.48
CA LEU A 220 -3.47 5.86 -34.75
C LEU A 220 -3.79 4.52 -35.43
N MET A 221 -4.92 4.45 -36.12
CA MET A 221 -5.42 3.26 -36.84
C MET A 221 -4.62 2.85 -38.08
N ASP A 222 -3.42 3.39 -38.29
CA ASP A 222 -2.55 3.02 -39.40
C ASP A 222 -1.43 2.06 -38.98
N SER A 223 -0.84 1.34 -39.93
CA SER A 223 0.24 0.39 -39.62
C SER A 223 1.60 1.05 -39.37
N SER A 224 1.71 2.36 -39.60
CA SER A 224 2.98 3.07 -39.44
C SER A 224 3.40 3.16 -37.96
N SER A 225 4.65 2.78 -37.70
CA SER A 225 5.34 2.91 -36.42
C SER A 225 6.09 4.25 -36.27
N SER A 226 5.89 5.21 -37.19
CA SER A 226 6.58 6.50 -37.12
C SER A 226 6.06 7.36 -35.97
N LEU A 227 6.98 7.81 -35.11
CA LEU A 227 6.71 8.71 -33.98
C LEU A 227 6.50 10.16 -34.41
N THR A 228 6.99 10.53 -35.60
CA THR A 228 6.84 11.87 -36.17
C THR A 228 5.99 11.81 -37.43
N ARG A 229 5.12 12.80 -37.63
CA ARG A 229 4.29 12.96 -38.83
C ARG A 229 4.53 14.30 -39.48
N SER A 230 4.59 14.30 -40.81
CA SER A 230 4.59 15.54 -41.58
C SER A 230 3.19 16.14 -41.61
N SER A 231 3.09 17.46 -41.61
CA SER A 231 1.81 18.18 -41.61
C SER A 231 0.93 17.90 -42.83
N GLU A 232 1.51 17.36 -43.89
CA GLU A 232 0.84 16.99 -45.15
C GLU A 232 0.36 15.53 -45.17
N SER A 233 0.76 14.71 -44.19
CA SER A 233 0.38 13.30 -44.14
C SER A 233 -1.05 13.11 -43.59
N TYR A 234 -1.79 12.17 -44.17
CA TYR A 234 -3.10 11.77 -43.66
C TYR A 234 -3.00 11.29 -42.21
N ILE A 235 -3.86 11.82 -41.34
CA ILE A 235 -3.97 11.43 -39.93
C ILE A 235 -5.17 10.49 -39.80
N ALA A 236 -4.90 9.20 -39.57
CA ALA A 236 -5.94 8.22 -39.28
C ALA A 236 -6.62 8.53 -37.93
N PRO A 237 -7.88 8.12 -37.73
CA PRO A 237 -8.51 8.22 -36.41
C PRO A 237 -7.77 7.35 -35.37
N TRP A 238 -8.02 7.65 -34.09
CA TRP A 238 -7.45 6.93 -32.95
C TRP A 238 -8.20 5.62 -32.69
N SER A 239 -7.49 4.51 -32.48
CA SER A 239 -8.09 3.29 -31.93
C SER A 239 -8.05 3.32 -30.41
N ARG A 240 -9.18 3.01 -29.77
CA ARG A 240 -9.28 2.99 -28.30
C ARG A 240 -8.38 1.91 -27.70
N THR A 241 -8.28 0.75 -28.35
CA THR A 241 -7.45 -0.37 -27.90
C THR A 241 -5.95 -0.03 -27.98
N LEU A 242 -5.50 0.56 -29.08
CA LEU A 242 -4.09 0.97 -29.22
C LEU A 242 -3.74 2.11 -28.23
N ARG A 243 -4.67 3.07 -28.05
CA ARG A 243 -4.49 4.18 -27.12
C ARG A 243 -4.31 3.73 -25.67
N PHE A 244 -5.12 2.76 -25.24
CA PHE A 244 -4.93 2.09 -23.96
C PHE A 244 -3.62 1.29 -23.92
N GLY A 245 -3.30 0.53 -24.98
CA GLY A 245 -2.08 -0.28 -25.05
C GLY A 245 -0.79 0.53 -24.88
N VAL A 246 -0.66 1.65 -25.61
CA VAL A 246 0.51 2.54 -25.52
C VAL A 246 0.64 3.15 -24.12
N SER A 247 -0.46 3.70 -23.59
CA SER A 247 -0.44 4.35 -22.29
C SER A 247 -0.14 3.37 -21.16
N ALA A 248 -0.82 2.22 -21.12
CA ALA A 248 -0.57 1.18 -20.11
C ALA A 248 0.85 0.61 -20.18
N ALA A 249 1.38 0.37 -21.39
CA ALA A 249 2.76 -0.10 -21.57
C ALA A 249 3.78 0.91 -21.04
N LEU A 250 3.62 2.21 -21.34
CA LEU A 250 4.50 3.26 -20.84
C LEU A 250 4.43 3.39 -19.31
N TRP A 251 3.23 3.39 -18.74
CA TRP A 251 3.06 3.43 -17.29
C TRP A 251 3.80 2.28 -16.61
N LEU A 252 3.61 1.04 -17.09
CA LEU A 252 4.25 -0.14 -16.53
C LEU A 252 5.78 -0.11 -16.73
N ALA A 253 6.27 0.28 -17.91
CA ALA A 253 7.70 0.35 -18.20
C ALA A 253 8.40 1.38 -17.31
N ILE A 254 7.85 2.58 -17.19
CA ILE A 254 8.42 3.65 -16.35
C ILE A 254 8.36 3.23 -14.87
N ALA A 255 7.25 2.66 -14.41
CA ALA A 255 7.14 2.20 -13.03
C ALA A 255 8.15 1.08 -12.72
N PHE A 256 8.35 0.14 -13.64
CA PHE A 256 9.35 -0.91 -13.50
C PHE A 256 10.77 -0.33 -13.41
N LEU A 257 11.12 0.63 -14.28
CA LEU A 257 12.41 1.32 -14.23
C LEU A 257 12.60 2.09 -12.91
N GLN A 258 11.55 2.74 -12.40
CA GLN A 258 11.60 3.40 -11.10
C GLN A 258 11.84 2.41 -9.97
N VAL A 259 11.08 1.31 -9.91
CA VAL A 259 11.26 0.28 -8.87
C VAL A 259 12.67 -0.31 -8.92
N LEU A 260 13.20 -0.57 -10.12
CA LEU A 260 14.58 -1.03 -10.28
C LEU A 260 15.58 0.00 -9.76
N PHE A 261 15.41 1.28 -10.11
CA PHE A 261 16.27 2.35 -9.65
C PHE A 261 16.23 2.51 -8.12
N PHE A 262 15.03 2.59 -7.54
CA PHE A 262 14.87 2.78 -6.10
C PHE A 262 15.41 1.58 -5.31
N SER A 263 15.05 0.36 -5.70
CA SER A 263 15.47 -0.84 -4.97
C SER A 263 16.97 -1.15 -5.12
N VAL A 264 17.55 -0.98 -6.31
CA VAL A 264 18.96 -1.34 -6.55
C VAL A 264 19.91 -0.23 -6.12
N PHE A 265 19.54 1.03 -6.35
CA PHE A 265 20.44 2.17 -6.14
C PHE A 265 20.02 3.04 -4.96
N TYR A 266 18.80 3.56 -4.93
CA TYR A 266 18.40 4.57 -3.94
C TYR A 266 18.38 4.02 -2.51
N GLU A 267 17.66 2.92 -2.27
CA GLU A 267 17.53 2.29 -0.95
C GLU A 267 18.88 1.79 -0.43
N ARG A 268 19.77 1.36 -1.33
CA ARG A 268 21.06 0.79 -0.97
C ARG A 268 22.16 1.83 -0.71
N PHE A 269 22.16 2.94 -1.44
CA PHE A 269 23.26 3.92 -1.40
C PHE A 269 22.86 5.31 -0.89
N VAL A 270 21.57 5.64 -0.85
CA VAL A 270 21.08 6.97 -0.48
C VAL A 270 20.32 6.90 0.84
N GLU A 271 19.15 6.28 0.85
CA GLU A 271 18.23 6.35 1.98
C GLU A 271 17.19 5.23 1.92
N ASP A 272 17.06 4.48 3.01
CA ASP A 272 15.95 3.57 3.26
C ASP A 272 15.15 4.06 4.46
N LYS A 273 14.07 4.78 4.19
CA LYS A 273 13.21 5.38 5.22
C LYS A 273 12.56 4.33 6.14
N ILE A 274 12.27 3.14 5.63
CA ILE A 274 11.59 2.10 6.42
C ILE A 274 12.60 1.45 7.39
N SER A 275 13.82 1.15 6.93
CA SER A 275 14.91 0.68 7.80
C SER A 275 15.31 1.73 8.85
N GLN A 276 15.46 2.99 8.44
CA GLN A 276 15.84 4.07 9.35
C GLN A 276 14.83 4.26 10.48
N PHE A 277 13.53 4.09 10.20
CA PHE A 277 12.50 4.13 11.24
C PHE A 277 12.68 3.02 12.29
N VAL A 278 13.05 1.81 11.87
CA VAL A 278 13.32 0.68 12.80
C VAL A 278 14.55 0.98 13.67
N ASP A 279 15.63 1.47 13.07
CA ASP A 279 16.83 1.89 13.80
C ASP A 279 16.52 3.00 14.82
N LEU A 280 15.71 3.97 14.40
CA LEU A 280 15.31 5.09 15.25
C LEU A 280 14.51 4.64 16.47
N CYS A 281 13.64 3.64 16.31
CA CYS A 281 12.89 3.04 17.42
C CYS A 281 13.87 2.47 18.47
N CYS A 282 14.91 1.77 18.05
CA CYS A 282 15.94 1.22 18.94
C CYS A 282 16.76 2.31 19.64
N MET A 283 17.20 3.32 18.90
CA MET A 283 17.95 4.46 19.46
C MET A 283 17.11 5.28 20.45
N SER A 284 15.80 5.36 20.23
CA SER A 284 14.85 6.09 21.09
C SER A 284 14.32 5.25 22.26
N ASN A 285 14.72 3.97 22.38
CA ASN A 285 14.25 3.05 23.41
C ASN A 285 12.70 2.88 23.43
N ILE A 286 12.08 2.87 22.24
CA ILE A 286 10.63 2.75 22.06
C ILE A 286 10.33 1.62 21.08
N SER A 287 9.53 0.64 21.52
CA SER A 287 8.98 -0.38 20.61
C SER A 287 7.64 0.07 20.04
N VAL A 288 7.33 -0.38 18.82
CA VAL A 288 6.05 -0.12 18.16
C VAL A 288 5.25 -1.41 18.08
N PHE A 289 4.03 -1.39 18.62
CA PHE A 289 3.09 -2.51 18.56
C PHE A 289 1.92 -2.12 17.67
N LEU A 290 1.76 -2.83 16.55
CA LEU A 290 0.79 -2.55 15.49
C LEU A 290 -0.20 -3.71 15.39
N LEU A 291 -1.50 -3.42 15.37
CA LEU A 291 -2.53 -4.42 15.09
C LEU A 291 -3.31 -4.00 13.85
N SER A 292 -3.02 -4.66 12.73
CA SER A 292 -3.77 -4.50 11.49
C SER A 292 -5.14 -5.18 11.58
N HIS A 293 -5.21 -6.29 12.33
CA HIS A 293 -6.43 -7.03 12.63
C HIS A 293 -6.48 -7.38 14.13
N SER A 294 -7.61 -7.94 14.58
CA SER A 294 -7.84 -8.21 16.01
C SER A 294 -6.72 -9.05 16.65
N CYS A 295 -6.32 -10.16 16.03
CA CYS A 295 -5.29 -11.05 16.55
C CYS A 295 -4.03 -11.08 15.68
N PHE A 296 -3.83 -10.09 14.80
CA PHE A 296 -2.68 -10.05 13.90
C PHE A 296 -2.17 -8.64 13.67
N GLY A 297 -0.85 -8.51 13.57
CA GLY A 297 -0.21 -7.29 13.13
C GLY A 297 1.29 -7.41 13.16
N TYR A 298 1.97 -6.36 13.61
CA TYR A 298 3.41 -6.23 13.53
C TYR A 298 3.98 -5.72 14.84
N TYR A 299 5.19 -6.15 15.17
CA TYR A 299 5.95 -5.65 16.31
C TYR A 299 7.32 -5.20 15.84
N ILE A 300 7.68 -3.96 16.18
CA ILE A 300 9.01 -3.41 15.96
C ILE A 300 9.67 -3.32 17.33
N HIS A 301 10.73 -4.09 17.51
CA HIS A 301 11.52 -4.12 18.72
C HIS A 301 12.48 -2.92 18.72
N GLY A 302 12.20 -1.95 19.59
CA GLY A 302 13.05 -0.78 19.77
C GLY A 302 13.55 -0.64 21.20
N ARG A 303 13.73 -1.74 21.95
CA ARG A 303 14.40 -1.65 23.25
C ARG A 303 15.88 -1.41 23.01
N SER A 304 16.42 -0.33 23.59
CA SER A 304 17.83 0.00 23.44
C SER A 304 18.70 -1.03 24.16
N VAL A 305 19.81 -1.42 23.53
CA VAL A 305 20.83 -2.31 24.12
C VAL A 305 21.49 -1.69 25.36
N HIS A 306 21.47 -0.36 25.46
CA HIS A 306 22.01 0.38 26.60
C HIS A 306 21.01 0.54 27.74
N GLY A 307 19.72 0.22 27.50
CA GLY A 307 18.65 0.27 28.50
C GLY A 307 18.08 1.66 28.78
N HIS A 308 18.66 2.70 28.21
CA HIS A 308 18.20 4.09 28.30
C HIS A 308 18.57 4.87 27.03
N ALA A 309 17.73 5.82 26.63
CA ALA A 309 17.96 6.67 25.46
C ALA A 309 18.15 8.16 25.80
N ASP A 310 17.54 8.65 26.88
CA ASP A 310 17.68 10.05 27.31
C ASP A 310 19.09 10.27 27.92
N THR A 311 20.03 10.63 27.05
CA THR A 311 21.47 10.80 27.33
C THR A 311 22.00 12.12 26.78
N ASN A 312 23.17 12.53 27.24
CA ASN A 312 23.88 13.67 26.66
C ASN A 312 24.61 13.26 25.37
N MET A 313 25.11 14.24 24.61
CA MET A 313 25.79 14.00 23.33
C MET A 313 27.04 13.12 23.46
N GLU A 314 27.78 13.23 24.57
CA GLU A 314 29.00 12.45 24.80
C GLU A 314 28.69 10.96 25.01
N GLU A 315 27.71 10.67 25.86
CA GLU A 315 27.25 9.31 26.16
C GLU A 315 26.61 8.67 24.92
N MET A 316 25.81 9.41 24.15
CA MET A 316 25.26 8.93 22.89
C MET A 316 26.35 8.53 21.89
N ASN A 317 27.40 9.36 21.75
CA ASN A 317 28.54 9.03 20.88
C ASN A 317 29.33 7.81 21.39
N LEU A 318 29.47 7.66 22.70
CA LEU A 318 30.13 6.50 23.30
C LEU A 318 29.35 5.20 23.06
N ASN A 319 28.02 5.26 23.19
CA ASN A 319 27.12 4.15 22.91
C ASN A 319 27.21 3.70 21.44
N LEU A 320 27.13 4.65 20.50
CA LEU A 320 27.31 4.37 19.07
C LEU A 320 28.67 3.75 18.74
N LYS A 321 29.75 4.22 19.39
CA LYS A 321 31.08 3.61 19.22
C LYS A 321 31.13 2.17 19.73
N ARG A 322 30.52 1.89 20.90
CA ARG A 322 30.44 0.53 21.45
C ARG A 322 29.64 -0.40 20.55
N GLU A 323 28.56 0.08 19.96
CA GLU A 323 27.80 -0.68 18.97
C GLU A 323 28.64 -0.98 17.72
N ALA A 324 29.33 0.02 17.17
CA ALA A 324 30.21 -0.16 15.99
C ALA A 324 31.37 -1.14 16.26
N GLU A 325 31.89 -1.15 17.49
CA GLU A 325 32.97 -2.06 17.92
C GLU A 325 32.45 -3.43 18.39
N ASN A 326 31.14 -3.71 18.29
CA ASN A 326 30.48 -4.93 18.79
C ASN A 326 30.77 -5.22 20.28
N LEU A 327 30.92 -4.17 21.09
CA LEU A 327 31.16 -4.26 22.54
C LEU A 327 29.87 -4.37 23.37
N CYS A 328 28.71 -4.46 22.72
CA CYS A 328 27.40 -4.62 23.34
C CYS A 328 26.61 -5.77 22.70
N SER A 329 25.49 -6.14 23.33
CA SER A 329 24.57 -7.11 22.76
C SER A 329 23.98 -6.60 21.44
N GLN A 330 23.60 -7.52 20.56
CA GLN A 330 22.87 -7.19 19.33
C GLN A 330 21.47 -6.63 19.64
N ARG A 331 20.93 -5.85 18.70
CA ARG A 331 19.69 -5.09 18.87
C ARG A 331 18.39 -5.92 18.76
N GLY A 332 18.46 -7.20 18.43
CA GLY A 332 17.26 -8.03 18.22
C GLY A 332 16.55 -8.44 19.51
N LEU A 333 15.30 -8.88 19.37
CA LEU A 333 14.46 -9.31 20.50
C LEU A 333 15.02 -10.55 21.21
N VAL A 334 15.55 -11.49 20.43
CA VAL A 334 16.16 -12.72 20.94
C VAL A 334 17.66 -12.48 21.15
N PRO A 335 18.27 -12.98 22.24
CA PRO A 335 19.69 -12.82 22.47
C PRO A 335 20.54 -13.27 21.27
N ASN A 336 21.54 -12.46 20.92
CA ASN A 336 22.47 -12.68 19.79
C ASN A 336 21.81 -12.66 18.40
N THR A 337 20.67 -12.01 18.25
CA THR A 337 20.03 -11.78 16.93
C THR A 337 19.98 -10.29 16.62
N GLU A 338 19.96 -9.93 15.33
CA GLU A 338 19.79 -8.56 14.85
C GLU A 338 18.35 -8.28 14.39
N CYS A 339 17.47 -9.30 14.37
CA CYS A 339 16.10 -9.15 13.90
C CYS A 339 15.27 -8.32 14.88
N GLN A 340 14.80 -7.16 14.41
CA GLN A 340 13.99 -6.22 15.18
C GLN A 340 12.52 -6.20 14.77
N THR A 341 12.20 -6.66 13.57
CA THR A 341 10.84 -6.64 13.02
C THR A 341 10.21 -8.01 13.06
N PHE A 342 8.95 -8.08 13.50
CA PHE A 342 8.20 -9.31 13.66
C PHE A 342 6.77 -9.17 13.17
N GLN A 343 6.25 -10.22 12.53
CA GLN A 343 4.81 -10.36 12.36
C GLN A 343 4.23 -11.11 13.54
N ILE A 344 3.18 -10.58 14.16
CA ILE A 344 2.63 -11.14 15.38
C ILE A 344 1.27 -11.77 15.11
N SER A 345 1.07 -12.98 15.62
CA SER A 345 -0.22 -13.65 15.70
C SER A 345 -0.53 -13.91 17.16
N LEU A 346 -1.53 -13.22 17.69
CA LEU A 346 -1.82 -13.16 19.11
C LEU A 346 -2.82 -14.25 19.52
N SER A 347 -2.60 -14.82 20.70
CA SER A 347 -3.61 -15.70 21.30
C SER A 347 -4.85 -14.90 21.71
N ARG A 348 -6.02 -15.55 21.68
CA ARG A 348 -7.29 -14.91 22.06
C ARG A 348 -7.28 -14.40 23.50
N LYS A 349 -6.56 -15.10 24.39
CA LYS A 349 -6.39 -14.67 25.80
C LYS A 349 -5.66 -13.33 25.88
N MET A 350 -4.52 -13.20 25.21
CA MET A 350 -3.75 -11.95 25.16
C MET A 350 -4.61 -10.82 24.59
N ARG A 351 -5.32 -11.07 23.48
CA ARG A 351 -6.17 -10.06 22.85
C ARG A 351 -7.30 -9.56 23.75
N LEU A 352 -7.99 -10.45 24.47
CA LEU A 352 -9.05 -10.06 25.41
C LEU A 352 -8.52 -9.19 26.56
N HIS A 353 -7.30 -9.46 27.03
CA HIS A 353 -6.65 -8.61 28.05
C HIS A 353 -6.29 -7.24 27.49
N TYR A 354 -5.75 -7.19 26.26
CA TYR A 354 -5.49 -5.94 25.55
C TYR A 354 -6.77 -5.10 25.39
N ASP A 355 -7.86 -5.71 24.91
CA ASP A 355 -9.14 -5.02 24.69
C ASP A 355 -9.70 -4.42 25.97
N ARG A 356 -9.64 -5.15 27.09
CA ARG A 356 -10.11 -4.65 28.39
C ARG A 356 -9.38 -3.36 28.83
N ILE A 357 -8.07 -3.30 28.60
CA ILE A 357 -7.27 -2.11 28.94
C ILE A 357 -7.54 -0.99 27.90
N HIS A 358 -7.67 -1.34 26.62
CA HIS A 358 -7.93 -0.40 25.53
C HIS A 358 -9.33 0.25 25.59
N GLU A 359 -10.36 -0.48 26.01
CA GLU A 359 -11.70 0.08 26.25
C GLU A 359 -11.67 1.17 27.31
N THR A 360 -10.84 1.00 28.35
CA THR A 360 -10.65 2.01 29.40
C THR A 360 -9.98 3.28 28.84
N LEU A 361 -9.11 3.15 27.85
CA LEU A 361 -8.48 4.27 27.12
C LEU A 361 -9.48 5.01 26.22
N THR A 362 -10.40 4.28 25.58
CA THR A 362 -11.27 4.79 24.52
C THR A 362 -12.66 5.21 24.97
N ARG A 363 -13.07 4.93 26.22
CA ARG A 363 -14.36 5.32 26.80
C ARG A 363 -14.49 6.84 27.01
N LYS A 364 -14.52 7.58 25.89
CA LYS A 364 -14.85 9.01 25.77
C LYS A 364 -16.23 9.24 25.12
N ARG A 365 -16.97 8.18 24.73
CA ARG A 365 -18.19 8.28 23.89
C ARG A 365 -19.40 7.46 24.39
N GLY A 366 -19.58 7.33 25.70
CA GLY A 366 -20.88 6.93 26.25
C GLY A 366 -21.79 8.16 26.44
N PRO A 367 -23.14 8.04 26.42
CA PRO A 367 -24.02 9.15 26.72
C PRO A 367 -23.67 9.71 28.10
N ALA A 368 -23.22 10.97 28.09
CA ALA A 368 -22.69 11.65 29.26
C ALA A 368 -23.75 11.67 30.37
N ARG A 369 -23.42 11.05 31.52
CA ARG A 369 -23.92 11.58 32.79
C ARG A 369 -23.20 12.91 33.00
N LEU A 370 -23.98 13.98 32.90
CA LEU A 370 -23.63 15.37 33.22
C LEU A 370 -22.91 15.47 34.57
N VAL A 371 -21.57 15.51 34.59
CA VAL A 371 -20.79 16.15 35.69
C VAL A 371 -19.41 16.55 35.16
N ASP A 372 -19.02 17.79 35.41
CA ASP A 372 -17.68 18.39 35.27
C ASP A 372 -16.52 17.41 35.54
N SER A 373 -15.65 17.14 34.54
CA SER A 373 -14.43 16.33 34.75
C SER A 373 -13.43 16.26 33.58
N SER A 374 -13.11 17.37 32.92
CA SER A 374 -12.04 17.37 31.90
C SER A 374 -10.68 16.94 32.50
N ALA A 375 -10.36 17.38 33.72
CA ALA A 375 -9.14 17.02 34.45
C ALA A 375 -9.07 15.51 34.80
N ASN A 376 -10.17 14.94 35.31
CA ASN A 376 -10.21 13.50 35.64
C ASN A 376 -10.11 12.61 34.40
N THR A 377 -10.57 13.08 33.24
CA THR A 377 -10.52 12.31 31.99
C THR A 377 -9.08 12.16 31.48
N PHE A 378 -8.28 13.23 31.55
CA PHE A 378 -6.87 13.20 31.16
C PHE A 378 -6.01 12.33 32.09
N GLU A 379 -6.26 12.42 33.40
CA GLU A 379 -5.60 11.53 34.37
C GLU A 379 -5.96 10.06 34.13
N GLN A 380 -7.23 9.77 33.83
CA GLN A 380 -7.67 8.41 33.52
C GLN A 380 -7.00 7.86 32.25
N SER A 381 -6.92 8.65 31.17
CA SER A 381 -6.23 8.21 29.95
C SER A 381 -4.74 7.97 30.16
N THR A 382 -4.08 8.83 30.95
CA THR A 382 -2.65 8.69 31.27
C THR A 382 -2.40 7.44 32.12
N ARG A 383 -3.25 7.16 33.11
CA ARG A 383 -3.16 5.95 33.94
C ARG A 383 -3.39 4.68 33.10
N ALA A 384 -4.35 4.71 32.19
CA ALA A 384 -4.63 3.58 31.32
C ALA A 384 -3.49 3.34 30.31
N TYR A 385 -2.84 4.39 29.81
CA TYR A 385 -1.64 4.28 28.96
C TYR A 385 -0.48 3.64 29.71
N ASN A 386 -0.19 4.11 30.92
CA ASN A 386 0.84 3.51 31.77
C ASN A 386 0.53 2.06 32.13
N THR A 387 -0.75 1.71 32.30
CA THR A 387 -1.18 0.33 32.53
C THR A 387 -0.94 -0.54 31.29
N MET A 388 -1.27 -0.04 30.10
CA MET A 388 -1.00 -0.71 28.85
C MET A 388 0.49 -0.89 28.59
N ASN A 389 1.30 0.16 28.81
CA ASN A 389 2.75 0.11 28.65
C ASN A 389 3.38 -0.97 29.55
N LYS A 390 2.98 -1.01 30.83
CA LYS A 390 3.43 -2.04 31.77
C LYS A 390 3.01 -3.45 31.35
N PHE A 391 1.76 -3.61 30.89
CA PHE A 391 1.24 -4.91 30.45
C PHE A 391 1.96 -5.42 29.20
N LEU A 392 2.17 -4.57 28.19
CA LEU A 392 2.88 -4.97 26.98
C LEU A 392 4.37 -5.20 27.27
N GLY A 393 5.00 -4.38 28.13
CA GLY A 393 6.36 -4.62 28.60
C GLY A 393 6.50 -5.97 29.30
N SER A 394 5.58 -6.30 30.23
CA SER A 394 5.61 -7.58 30.94
C SER A 394 5.27 -8.78 30.05
N PHE A 395 4.45 -8.59 29.02
CA PHE A 395 4.17 -9.60 27.99
C PHE A 395 5.42 -9.91 27.16
N ILE A 396 6.14 -8.89 26.69
CA ILE A 396 7.39 -9.06 25.93
C ILE A 396 8.49 -9.69 26.80
N ASP A 397 8.57 -9.34 28.09
CA ASP A 397 9.51 -9.92 29.06
C ASP A 397 9.12 -11.34 29.54
N HIS A 398 8.15 -12.01 28.91
CA HIS A 398 7.69 -13.37 29.25
C HIS A 398 7.19 -13.54 30.72
N VAL A 399 6.71 -12.47 31.36
CA VAL A 399 6.25 -12.51 32.77
C VAL A 399 4.98 -13.35 32.91
N HIS A 400 4.10 -13.32 31.89
CA HIS A 400 2.80 -13.99 31.91
C HIS A 400 2.84 -15.34 31.19
N LYS A 401 3.21 -16.42 31.91
CA LYS A 401 3.32 -17.79 31.35
C LYS A 401 2.07 -18.30 30.63
N GLU A 402 0.88 -17.87 31.03
CA GLU A 402 -0.39 -18.29 30.42
C GLU A 402 -0.72 -17.60 29.10
N MET A 403 -0.10 -16.44 28.85
CA MET A 403 -0.28 -15.63 27.63
C MET A 403 1.05 -15.51 26.89
N ASP A 404 1.94 -16.48 27.08
CA ASP A 404 3.29 -16.43 26.58
C ASP A 404 3.36 -16.47 25.03
N TYR A 405 4.51 -16.11 24.47
CA TYR A 405 4.75 -16.16 23.03
C TYR A 405 5.98 -16.97 22.66
N ILE A 406 5.99 -17.45 21.42
CA ILE A 406 7.14 -18.13 20.81
C ILE A 406 7.63 -17.34 19.61
N VAL A 407 8.95 -17.32 19.41
CA VAL A 407 9.58 -16.76 18.20
C VAL A 407 9.86 -17.90 17.23
N LYS A 408 9.45 -17.76 15.97
CA LYS A 408 9.58 -18.80 14.94
C LYS A 408 9.76 -18.18 13.55
N ASP A 409 10.42 -18.88 12.63
CA ASP A 409 10.41 -18.51 11.22
C ASP A 409 9.15 -18.97 10.47
N LYS A 410 8.74 -18.19 9.46
CA LYS A 410 7.70 -18.61 8.52
C LYS A 410 8.23 -19.72 7.61
N LEU A 411 7.35 -20.67 7.27
CA LEU A 411 7.65 -21.63 6.22
C LEU A 411 7.77 -20.91 4.88
N LEU A 412 8.52 -21.47 3.93
CA LEU A 412 8.69 -20.89 2.58
C LEU A 412 7.33 -20.60 1.91
N LEU A 413 6.38 -21.53 2.01
CA LEU A 413 5.05 -21.36 1.43
C LEU A 413 4.27 -20.22 2.13
N GLU A 414 4.42 -20.07 3.45
CA GLU A 414 3.82 -18.97 4.22
C GLU A 414 4.43 -17.61 3.83
N ARG A 415 5.74 -17.58 3.55
CA ARG A 415 6.47 -16.39 3.10
C ARG A 415 6.05 -15.98 1.69
N ILE A 416 5.92 -16.93 0.75
CA ILE A 416 5.50 -16.66 -0.63
C ILE A 416 4.04 -16.22 -0.70
N LEU A 417 3.14 -16.91 0.02
CA LEU A 417 1.72 -16.60 0.00
C LEU A 417 1.37 -15.37 0.85
N GLY A 418 2.24 -14.99 1.79
CA GLY A 418 1.93 -13.96 2.79
C GLY A 418 0.80 -14.37 3.73
N MET A 419 0.68 -15.68 4.01
CA MET A 419 -0.44 -16.29 4.72
C MET A 419 0.08 -17.20 5.84
N GLU A 420 -0.55 -17.16 7.02
CA GLU A 420 -0.22 -18.03 8.14
C GLU A 420 -1.02 -19.34 8.07
N LEU A 421 -0.32 -20.48 8.04
CA LEU A 421 -0.96 -21.80 7.99
C LEU A 421 -1.37 -22.28 9.40
N MET A 422 -0.70 -21.79 10.45
CA MET A 422 -0.97 -22.18 11.84
C MET A 422 -1.77 -21.13 12.61
N GLU A 423 -2.76 -21.59 13.38
CA GLU A 423 -3.52 -20.75 14.32
C GLU A 423 -2.89 -20.77 15.72
N PRO A 424 -2.70 -19.61 16.38
CA PRO A 424 -2.14 -19.53 17.74
C PRO A 424 -3.20 -19.96 18.78
N LEU A 425 -3.33 -21.27 19.01
CA LEU A 425 -4.31 -21.82 19.95
C LEU A 425 -3.98 -21.51 21.42
N GLU A 426 -2.72 -21.72 21.82
CA GLU A 426 -2.30 -21.60 23.23
C GLU A 426 -1.36 -20.43 23.48
N LYS A 427 -0.34 -20.27 22.64
CA LYS A 427 0.67 -19.21 22.73
C LYS A 427 0.60 -18.29 21.53
N SER A 428 0.95 -17.02 21.74
CA SER A 428 1.13 -16.08 20.64
C SER A 428 2.40 -16.44 19.85
N ILE A 429 2.45 -16.08 18.57
CA ILE A 429 3.58 -16.41 17.68
C ILE A 429 4.14 -15.11 17.12
N PHE A 430 5.45 -14.95 17.26
CA PHE A 430 6.24 -13.87 16.67
C PHE A 430 7.04 -14.49 15.53
N TYR A 431 6.68 -14.11 14.31
CA TYR A 431 7.39 -14.52 13.12
C TYR A 431 8.54 -13.56 12.85
N ASN A 432 9.76 -14.07 12.75
CA ASN A 432 10.91 -13.26 12.32
C ASN A 432 10.61 -12.67 10.93
N ASP A 433 10.80 -11.36 10.79
CA ASP A 433 10.49 -10.64 9.56
C ASP A 433 11.68 -9.77 9.14
N GLU A 434 12.54 -10.32 8.29
CA GLU A 434 13.67 -9.59 7.71
C GLU A 434 13.23 -8.57 6.63
N GLY A 435 12.00 -8.68 6.11
CA GLY A 435 11.53 -7.92 4.95
C GLY A 435 10.70 -6.69 5.28
N GLN A 436 10.62 -6.28 6.56
CA GLN A 436 9.87 -5.10 7.02
C GLN A 436 8.42 -5.08 6.53
N SER A 437 7.74 -6.22 6.67
CA SER A 437 6.35 -6.43 6.26
C SER A 437 5.34 -5.51 6.96
N PHE A 438 5.72 -4.82 8.04
CA PHE A 438 4.90 -3.77 8.63
C PHE A 438 4.58 -2.63 7.64
N SER A 439 5.38 -2.51 6.56
CA SER A 439 5.11 -1.61 5.45
C SER A 439 3.78 -1.89 4.73
N ASP A 440 3.15 -3.06 4.92
CA ASP A 440 1.78 -3.37 4.43
C ASP A 440 0.70 -2.44 5.04
N VAL A 441 0.97 -1.85 6.21
CA VAL A 441 0.09 -0.85 6.85
C VAL A 441 0.25 0.54 6.19
N LEU A 442 1.33 0.74 5.43
CA LEU A 442 1.70 1.99 4.79
C LEU A 442 1.43 1.92 3.28
N TYR A 443 1.55 3.06 2.59
CA TYR A 443 1.51 3.07 1.12
C TYR A 443 2.67 2.28 0.50
N TYR A 444 3.84 2.29 1.15
CA TYR A 444 5.05 1.60 0.70
C TYR A 444 4.84 0.12 0.37
N GLY A 445 4.15 -0.65 1.23
CA GLY A 445 3.88 -2.07 1.00
C GLY A 445 2.84 -2.35 -0.09
N ASN A 446 2.03 -1.36 -0.47
CA ASN A 446 0.87 -1.53 -1.36
C ASN A 446 1.04 -0.85 -2.73
N GLU A 447 2.28 -0.58 -3.14
CA GLU A 447 2.60 0.14 -4.38
C GLU A 447 1.91 -0.45 -5.62
N SER A 448 1.84 -1.77 -5.75
CA SER A 448 1.20 -2.43 -6.90
C SER A 448 -0.29 -2.09 -7.02
N THR A 449 -1.00 -2.00 -5.89
CA THR A 449 -2.43 -1.65 -5.87
C THR A 449 -2.64 -0.18 -6.24
N LEU A 450 -1.78 0.71 -5.71
CA LEU A 450 -1.81 2.13 -6.01
C LEU A 450 -1.50 2.39 -7.50
N LEU A 451 -0.45 1.77 -8.04
CA LEU A 451 -0.06 1.91 -9.43
C LEU A 451 -1.14 1.43 -10.40
N ILE A 452 -1.72 0.23 -10.17
CA ILE A 452 -2.79 -0.28 -11.04
C ILE A 452 -4.03 0.64 -10.98
N PHE A 453 -4.36 1.18 -9.81
CA PHE A 453 -5.45 2.15 -9.67
C PHE A 453 -5.17 3.42 -10.47
N ASP A 454 -3.96 3.98 -10.36
CA ASP A 454 -3.55 5.18 -11.10
C ASP A 454 -3.58 4.94 -12.63
N ILE A 455 -3.10 3.78 -13.11
CA ILE A 455 -3.13 3.42 -14.55
C ILE A 455 -4.56 3.31 -15.05
N LEU A 456 -5.43 2.62 -14.31
CA LEU A 456 -6.84 2.44 -14.69
C LEU A 456 -7.59 3.77 -14.68
N PHE A 457 -7.34 4.63 -13.68
CA PHE A 457 -7.94 5.95 -13.61
C PHE A 457 -7.49 6.85 -14.77
N PHE A 458 -6.18 6.92 -15.04
CA PHE A 458 -5.63 7.60 -16.21
C PHE A 458 -6.30 7.11 -17.50
N SER A 459 -6.39 5.79 -17.66
CA SER A 459 -6.95 5.15 -18.85
C SER A 459 -8.43 5.47 -19.05
N VAL A 460 -9.25 5.46 -17.99
CA VAL A 460 -10.68 5.78 -18.08
C VAL A 460 -10.88 7.26 -18.45
N VAL A 461 -10.10 8.17 -17.86
CA VAL A 461 -10.18 9.60 -18.19
C VAL A 461 -9.72 9.84 -19.63
N ASP A 462 -8.65 9.18 -20.07
CA ASP A 462 -8.16 9.28 -21.44
C ASP A 462 -9.17 8.74 -22.46
N LEU A 463 -9.77 7.57 -22.21
CA LEU A 463 -10.78 7.01 -23.10
C LEU A 463 -12.04 7.88 -23.20
N ALA A 464 -12.44 8.54 -22.11
CA ALA A 464 -13.58 9.44 -22.08
C ALA A 464 -13.31 10.79 -22.75
N SER A 465 -12.12 11.37 -22.55
CA SER A 465 -11.77 12.72 -23.02
C SER A 465 -10.98 12.76 -24.32
N GLN A 466 -10.40 11.62 -24.74
CA GLN A 466 -9.45 11.50 -25.83
C GLN A 466 -8.24 12.47 -25.71
N SER A 467 -7.84 12.77 -24.47
CA SER A 467 -6.72 13.67 -24.16
C SER A 467 -5.81 13.09 -23.07
N PHE A 468 -4.56 12.78 -23.43
CA PHE A 468 -3.57 12.29 -22.47
C PHE A 468 -3.17 13.38 -21.48
N VAL A 469 -3.15 14.64 -21.90
CA VAL A 469 -2.85 15.80 -21.04
C VAL A 469 -3.90 15.94 -19.94
N LEU A 470 -5.19 15.88 -20.30
CA LEU A 470 -6.26 15.97 -19.30
C LEU A 470 -6.21 14.76 -18.34
N ALA A 471 -6.01 13.56 -18.88
CA ALA A 471 -5.86 12.35 -18.08
C ALA A 471 -4.70 12.45 -17.08
N ALA A 472 -3.55 12.99 -17.50
CA ALA A 472 -2.39 13.19 -16.63
C ALA A 472 -2.69 14.17 -15.48
N ILE A 473 -3.28 15.33 -15.78
CA ILE A 473 -3.62 16.35 -14.78
C ILE A 473 -4.61 15.77 -13.76
N VAL A 474 -5.68 15.13 -14.24
CA VAL A 474 -6.73 14.59 -13.38
C VAL A 474 -6.19 13.44 -12.52
N THR A 475 -5.32 12.59 -13.06
CA THR A 475 -4.65 11.50 -12.31
C THR A 475 -3.74 12.04 -11.21
N TYR A 476 -2.94 13.08 -11.50
CA TYR A 476 -2.10 13.70 -10.48
C TYR A 476 -2.94 14.34 -9.36
N LEU A 477 -4.03 15.05 -9.71
CA LEU A 477 -4.96 15.59 -8.72
C LEU A 477 -5.58 14.49 -7.84
N GLN A 478 -5.95 13.36 -8.43
CA GLN A 478 -6.45 12.20 -7.69
C GLN A 478 -5.40 11.65 -6.71
N GLN A 479 -4.14 11.52 -7.13
CA GLN A 479 -3.06 11.06 -6.25
C GLN A 479 -2.88 12.01 -5.05
N GLU A 480 -2.88 13.32 -5.30
CA GLU A 480 -2.76 14.35 -4.27
C GLU A 480 -3.92 14.35 -3.27
N VAL A 481 -5.16 14.21 -3.77
CA VAL A 481 -6.35 14.12 -2.91
C VAL A 481 -6.28 12.90 -1.99
N PHE A 482 -5.95 11.72 -2.50
CA PHE A 482 -5.86 10.53 -1.66
C PHE A 482 -4.68 10.57 -0.69
N ARG A 483 -3.54 11.14 -1.10
CA ARG A 483 -2.40 11.41 -0.19
C ARG A 483 -2.83 12.32 0.95
N PHE A 484 -3.52 13.42 0.66
CA PHE A 484 -4.02 14.35 1.66
C PHE A 484 -5.02 13.70 2.62
N ILE A 485 -5.97 12.90 2.09
CA ILE A 485 -6.94 12.15 2.91
C ILE A 485 -6.21 11.17 3.83
N ARG A 486 -5.27 10.38 3.30
CA ARG A 486 -4.52 9.40 4.09
C ARG A 486 -3.67 10.03 5.17
N ASN A 487 -2.99 11.15 4.86
CA ASN A 487 -2.19 11.87 5.82
C ASN A 487 -3.07 12.45 6.95
N THR A 488 -4.11 13.20 6.58
CA THR A 488 -4.99 13.87 7.55
C THR A 488 -5.74 12.89 8.46
N LEU A 489 -6.31 11.83 7.88
CA LEU A 489 -7.04 10.82 8.67
C LEU A 489 -6.08 9.90 9.43
N GLY A 490 -4.91 9.62 8.86
CA GLY A 490 -3.85 8.85 9.50
C GLY A 490 -3.29 9.53 10.75
N GLN A 491 -2.96 10.82 10.64
CA GLN A 491 -2.53 11.67 11.74
C GLN A 491 -3.57 11.70 12.87
N LYS A 492 -4.86 11.84 12.53
CA LYS A 492 -5.96 11.79 13.50
C LYS A 492 -6.08 10.43 14.19
N ASN A 493 -5.95 9.34 13.44
CA ASN A 493 -5.95 7.99 14.02
C ASN A 493 -4.75 7.80 14.96
N LEU A 494 -3.55 8.19 14.52
CA LEU A 494 -2.32 8.11 15.31
C LEU A 494 -2.45 8.87 16.64
N ALA A 495 -2.87 10.14 16.59
CA ALA A 495 -3.10 10.95 17.79
C ALA A 495 -4.14 10.32 18.73
N SER A 496 -5.24 9.81 18.18
CA SER A 496 -6.29 9.19 18.97
C SER A 496 -5.85 7.88 19.65
N LYS A 497 -4.97 7.10 19.01
CA LYS A 497 -4.56 5.77 19.49
C LYS A 497 -3.35 5.82 20.43
N THR A 498 -2.46 6.79 20.24
CA THR A 498 -1.21 6.93 21.01
C THR A 498 -1.28 7.97 22.12
N LEU A 499 -2.42 8.69 22.25
CA LEU A 499 -2.60 9.84 23.15
C LEU A 499 -1.65 11.02 22.89
N VAL A 500 -0.89 10.98 21.81
CA VAL A 500 -0.06 12.10 21.34
C VAL A 500 -0.98 13.22 20.85
N ASP A 501 -0.72 14.45 21.28
CA ASP A 501 -1.47 15.61 20.79
C ASP A 501 -1.14 15.84 19.30
N GLN A 502 -2.17 16.05 18.49
CA GLN A 502 -2.05 16.26 17.05
C GLN A 502 -1.13 17.43 16.69
N ARG A 503 -0.97 18.43 17.59
CA ARG A 503 -0.08 19.58 17.37
C ARG A 503 1.41 19.22 17.30
N PHE A 504 1.79 18.05 17.81
CA PHE A 504 3.16 17.54 17.74
C PHE A 504 3.42 16.64 16.52
N LEU A 505 2.37 16.31 15.75
CA LEU A 505 2.49 15.54 14.52
C LEU A 505 2.57 16.54 13.35
N ILE A 506 3.72 16.62 12.70
CA ILE A 506 3.98 17.54 11.59
C ILE A 506 3.80 16.82 10.26
#